data_AF-A0A6A6ZKJ1-F1
#
_entry.id   AF-A0A6A6ZKJ1-F1
#
_cell.length_a   1.000
_cell.length_b   1.000
_cell.length_c   1.000
_cell.angle_alpha   90.00
_cell.angle_beta   90.00
_cell.angle_gamma   90.00
#
_symmetry.space_group_name_H-M   'P 1'
#
loop_
_entity.id
_entity.type
_entity.pdbx_description
1 polymer ?
#
loop_
_entity_poly.entity_id
_entity_poly.type
_entity_poly.pdbx_seq_one_letter_code
_entity_poly.pdbx_strand_id
1 'polypeptide(L)'
;MKFTTTLFAVLAAVAPTASSLPSDPSARQNKIATCAAETCLTTTNGQFNGCATNDLVCLCKLEQAEVSRYVSVVQPCIDGDAGHKACTAGGIYTYKDVLKNVCDTEEFGYKKAIFPEVPTTV
;
A
#
# COMPACT_ATOMS: atom_id res chain seq x y z
N MET A 1 -15.82 54.45 44.55
CA MET A 1 -15.37 53.09 44.18
C MET A 1 -15.07 53.11 42.68
N LYS A 2 -13.83 52.80 42.27
CA LYS A 2 -13.35 52.79 40.88
C LYS A 2 -13.64 51.39 40.29
N PHE A 3 -14.31 51.32 39.14
CA PHE A 3 -14.40 50.10 38.35
C PHE A 3 -13.66 50.31 37.03
N THR A 4 -12.51 49.66 36.92
CA THR A 4 -11.69 49.60 35.71
C THR A 4 -12.11 48.34 34.95
N THR A 5 -12.78 48.50 33.82
CA THR A 5 -13.17 47.38 32.96
C THR A 5 -12.12 47.22 31.86
N THR A 6 -11.24 46.23 32.02
CA THR A 6 -10.18 45.88 31.08
C THR A 6 -10.74 45.06 29.93
N LEU A 7 -10.68 45.60 28.71
CA LEU A 7 -10.95 44.90 27.46
C LEU A 7 -9.79 43.94 27.14
N PHE A 8 -10.06 42.63 27.13
CA PHE A 8 -9.17 41.64 26.52
C PHE A 8 -9.80 41.13 25.23
N ALA A 9 -9.25 41.61 24.11
CA ALA A 9 -9.48 41.04 22.79
C ALA A 9 -8.59 39.79 22.64
N VAL A 10 -9.19 38.63 22.43
CA VAL A 10 -8.49 37.43 21.93
C VAL A 10 -9.31 36.87 20.79
N LEU A 11 -8.99 37.33 19.57
CA LEU A 11 -9.38 36.67 18.33
C LEU A 11 -8.49 35.43 18.17
N ALA A 12 -8.97 34.28 18.64
CA ALA A 12 -8.38 32.99 18.30
C ALA A 12 -8.84 32.61 16.89
N ALA A 13 -8.00 32.92 15.89
CA ALA A 13 -8.17 32.43 14.54
C ALA A 13 -7.98 30.90 14.51
N VAL A 14 -9.07 30.15 14.29
CA VAL A 14 -8.99 28.71 14.02
C VAL A 14 -8.54 28.55 12.57
N ALA A 15 -7.25 28.29 12.36
CA ALA A 15 -6.77 27.85 11.06
C ALA A 15 -7.12 26.36 10.92
N PRO A 16 -7.76 25.92 9.81
CA PRO A 16 -7.91 24.49 9.54
C PRO A 16 -6.50 23.91 9.36
N THR A 17 -6.12 22.99 10.25
CA THR A 17 -4.97 22.13 10.05
C THR A 17 -5.31 21.17 8.91
N ALA A 18 -5.16 21.65 7.67
CA ALA A 18 -5.02 20.79 6.52
C ALA A 18 -3.82 19.89 6.81
N SER A 19 -4.11 18.63 7.15
CA SER A 19 -3.11 17.58 7.22
C SER A 19 -2.65 17.34 5.79
N SER A 20 -1.69 18.15 5.35
CA SER A 20 -0.93 17.92 4.14
C SER A 20 -0.25 16.57 4.32
N LEU A 21 -0.79 15.54 3.65
CA LEU A 21 0.01 14.35 3.37
C LEU A 21 1.33 14.85 2.77
N PRO A 22 2.50 14.38 3.26
CA PRO A 22 3.75 14.70 2.62
C PRO A 22 3.68 14.16 1.19
N SER A 23 3.44 15.06 0.25
CA SER A 23 3.57 14.79 -1.18
C SER A 23 5.05 14.84 -1.46
N ASP A 24 5.76 13.78 -1.11
CA ASP A 24 7.16 13.62 -1.46
C ASP A 24 7.20 13.15 -2.94
N PRO A 25 7.63 14.00 -3.89
CA PRO A 25 7.70 13.62 -5.30
C PRO A 25 8.83 12.61 -5.60
N SER A 26 9.58 12.16 -4.58
CA SER A 26 10.51 11.04 -4.67
C SER A 26 9.81 9.67 -4.78
N ALA A 27 8.47 9.62 -4.65
CA ALA A 27 7.62 8.42 -4.75
C ALA A 27 7.50 7.80 -6.17
N ARG A 28 8.37 8.17 -7.12
CA ARG A 28 8.46 7.52 -8.45
C ARG A 28 9.37 6.29 -8.47
N GLN A 29 9.76 5.78 -7.32
CA GLN A 29 10.07 4.36 -7.20
C GLN A 29 8.75 3.70 -6.80
N ASN A 30 8.21 2.81 -7.64
CA ASN A 30 7.02 1.99 -7.35
C ASN A 30 7.22 1.01 -6.16
N LYS A 31 7.98 1.42 -5.13
CA LYS A 31 8.23 0.72 -3.89
C LYS A 31 7.11 1.05 -2.91
N ILE A 32 6.04 0.27 -3.02
CA ILE A 32 4.92 0.30 -2.08
C ILE A 32 5.19 -0.59 -0.87
N ALA A 33 4.54 -0.30 0.25
CA ALA A 33 4.55 -1.19 1.41
C ALA A 33 3.95 -2.54 1.02
N THR A 34 4.68 -3.62 1.24
CA THR A 34 4.38 -4.98 0.73
C THR A 34 3.40 -5.75 1.60
N CYS A 35 2.99 -5.17 2.74
CA CYS A 35 2.07 -5.78 3.70
C CYS A 35 2.47 -7.22 4.07
N ALA A 36 3.76 -7.41 4.38
CA ALA A 36 4.36 -8.69 4.74
C ALA A 36 4.30 -9.79 3.66
N ALA A 37 4.12 -9.44 2.38
CA ALA A 37 4.18 -10.40 1.28
C ALA A 37 5.46 -11.27 1.29
N GLU A 38 6.58 -10.69 1.72
CA GLU A 38 7.87 -11.37 1.83
C GLU A 38 7.88 -12.53 2.85
N THR A 39 6.94 -12.54 3.80
CA THR A 39 6.84 -13.62 4.80
C THR A 39 6.39 -14.95 4.18
N CYS A 40 5.73 -14.91 3.01
CA CYS A 40 5.40 -16.10 2.22
C CYS A 40 6.55 -16.56 1.32
N LEU A 41 7.66 -15.80 1.27
CA LEU A 41 8.81 -16.02 0.39
C LEU A 41 10.10 -16.22 1.19
N THR A 42 10.00 -16.78 2.40
CA THR A 42 11.14 -16.96 3.31
C THR A 42 12.25 -17.84 2.71
N THR A 43 11.88 -18.88 1.96
CA THR A 43 12.84 -19.79 1.30
C THR A 43 13.66 -19.11 0.22
N THR A 44 13.22 -17.95 -0.27
CA THR A 44 13.86 -17.15 -1.31
C THR A 44 14.28 -15.76 -0.80
N ASN A 45 14.43 -15.61 0.52
CA ASN A 45 14.80 -14.35 1.17
C ASN A 45 13.90 -13.16 0.79
N GLY A 46 12.59 -13.39 0.70
CA GLY A 46 11.61 -12.35 0.37
C GLY A 46 11.51 -12.02 -1.12
N GLN A 47 12.11 -12.83 -1.99
CA GLN A 47 12.11 -12.60 -3.44
C GLN A 47 11.27 -13.63 -4.18
N PHE A 48 10.63 -13.25 -5.28
CA PHE A 48 9.90 -14.13 -6.17
C PHE A 48 10.55 -14.08 -7.56
N ASN A 49 11.12 -15.20 -8.03
CA ASN A 49 11.88 -15.27 -9.29
C ASN A 49 12.94 -14.16 -9.44
N GLY A 50 13.60 -13.79 -8.33
CA GLY A 50 14.60 -12.71 -8.30
C GLY A 50 14.02 -11.29 -8.20
N CYS A 51 12.70 -11.14 -8.16
CA CYS A 51 12.03 -9.86 -7.93
C CYS A 51 11.71 -9.67 -6.45
N ALA A 52 12.03 -8.51 -5.90
CA ALA A 52 11.56 -8.13 -4.56
C ALA A 52 10.04 -7.89 -4.58
N THR A 53 9.37 -8.15 -3.46
CA THR A 53 7.91 -7.94 -3.31
C THR A 53 7.47 -6.48 -3.47
N ASN A 54 8.41 -5.54 -3.28
CA ASN A 54 8.21 -4.10 -3.51
C ASN A 54 8.65 -3.62 -4.90
N ASP A 55 9.18 -4.49 -5.76
CA ASP A 55 9.57 -4.14 -7.12
C ASP A 55 8.49 -4.58 -8.11
N LEU A 56 7.44 -3.76 -8.22
CA LEU A 56 6.30 -4.05 -9.07
C LEU A 56 6.68 -4.14 -10.55
N VAL A 57 7.68 -3.37 -10.99
CA VAL A 57 8.15 -3.40 -12.37
C VAL A 57 8.79 -4.75 -12.68
N CYS A 58 9.65 -5.26 -11.78
CA CYS A 58 10.22 -6.59 -11.93
C CYS A 58 9.12 -7.67 -11.96
N LEU A 59 8.17 -7.61 -11.01
CA LEU A 59 7.08 -8.57 -10.93
C LEU A 59 6.20 -8.56 -12.19
N CYS A 60 5.81 -7.39 -12.69
CA CYS A 60 4.96 -7.28 -13.89
C CYS A 60 5.71 -7.59 -15.20
N LYS A 61 7.05 -7.65 -15.21
CA LYS A 61 7.82 -8.16 -16.36
C LYS A 61 7.73 -9.68 -16.52
N LEU A 62 7.43 -10.42 -15.45
CA LEU A 62 7.25 -11.88 -15.49
C LEU A 62 6.07 -12.29 -16.38
N GLU A 63 6.05 -13.51 -16.91
CA GLU A 63 4.91 -14.02 -17.68
C GLU A 63 3.62 -14.05 -16.84
N GLN A 64 2.45 -13.99 -17.48
CA GLN A 64 1.15 -13.97 -16.81
C GLN A 64 0.98 -15.12 -15.79
N ALA A 65 1.49 -16.30 -16.13
CA ALA A 65 1.45 -17.47 -15.24
C ALA A 65 2.23 -17.21 -13.94
N GLU A 66 3.40 -16.58 -14.03
CA GLU A 66 4.24 -16.26 -12.88
C GLU A 66 3.69 -15.08 -12.06
N VAL A 67 3.04 -14.09 -12.70
CA VAL A 67 2.31 -13.03 -11.99
C VAL A 67 1.14 -13.63 -11.18
N SER A 68 0.40 -14.56 -11.78
CA SER A 68 -0.72 -15.24 -11.10
C SER A 68 -0.22 -16.11 -9.95
N ARG A 69 0.90 -16.82 -10.15
CA ARG A 69 1.57 -17.62 -9.12
C ARG A 69 2.09 -16.74 -7.99
N TYR A 70 2.69 -15.60 -8.30
CA TYR A 70 3.11 -14.63 -7.30
C TYR A 70 1.95 -14.26 -6.39
N VAL A 71 0.84 -13.79 -6.98
CA VAL A 71 -0.37 -13.42 -6.23
C VAL A 71 -0.85 -14.57 -5.35
N SER A 72 -0.96 -15.78 -5.90
CA SER A 72 -1.39 -16.96 -5.14
C SER A 72 -0.47 -17.29 -3.96
N VAL A 73 0.84 -17.04 -4.08
CA VAL A 73 1.81 -17.31 -3.02
C VAL A 73 1.77 -16.25 -1.94
N VAL A 74 1.72 -14.97 -2.30
CA VAL A 74 1.81 -13.87 -1.31
C VAL A 74 0.48 -13.51 -0.67
N GLN A 75 -0.64 -13.78 -1.35
CA GLN A 75 -1.97 -13.43 -0.86
C GLN A 75 -2.26 -13.93 0.57
N PRO A 76 -2.02 -15.20 0.95
CA PRO A 76 -2.31 -15.64 2.32
C PRO A 76 -1.50 -14.89 3.39
N CYS A 77 -0.30 -14.38 3.06
CA CYS A 77 0.47 -13.56 3.98
C CYS A 77 -0.04 -12.13 4.08
N ILE A 78 -0.49 -11.56 2.96
CA ILE A 78 -1.06 -10.21 2.89
C ILE A 78 -2.44 -10.16 3.58
N ASP A 79 -3.26 -11.18 3.39
CA ASP A 79 -4.63 -11.27 3.94
C ASP A 79 -4.69 -11.95 5.31
N GLY A 80 -3.56 -12.51 5.78
CA GLY A 80 -3.45 -13.15 7.07
C GLY A 80 -3.00 -12.20 8.18
N ASP A 81 -2.74 -12.77 9.36
CA ASP A 81 -2.27 -12.03 10.54
C ASP A 81 -1.02 -11.17 10.27
N ALA A 82 -0.10 -11.66 9.42
CA ALA A 82 1.13 -10.95 9.11
C ALA A 82 0.84 -9.63 8.40
N GLY A 83 0.04 -9.66 7.34
CA GLY A 83 -0.36 -8.47 6.59
C GLY A 83 -1.22 -7.53 7.40
N HIS A 84 -2.16 -8.04 8.21
CA HIS A 84 -2.99 -7.21 9.11
C HIS A 84 -2.20 -6.56 10.26
N LYS A 85 -1.06 -7.14 10.67
CA LYS A 85 -0.13 -6.52 11.62
C LYS A 85 0.78 -5.49 10.96
N ALA A 86 1.17 -5.73 9.70
CA ALA A 86 2.10 -4.86 8.97
C ALA A 86 1.40 -3.65 8.31
N CYS A 87 0.15 -3.80 7.90
CA CYS A 87 -0.62 -2.82 7.15
C CYS A 87 -2.03 -2.63 7.71
N THR A 88 -2.58 -1.43 7.51
CA THR A 88 -4.01 -1.20 7.66
C THR A 88 -4.77 -1.91 6.53
N ALA A 89 -6.09 -2.13 6.69
CA ALA A 89 -6.93 -2.67 5.62
C ALA A 89 -6.84 -1.84 4.32
N GLY A 90 -6.76 -0.51 4.43
CA GLY A 90 -6.53 0.38 3.29
C GLY A 90 -5.14 0.23 2.66
N GLY A 91 -4.12 -0.09 3.46
CA GLY A 91 -2.77 -0.41 2.98
C GLY A 91 -2.74 -1.71 2.19
N ILE A 92 -3.38 -2.77 2.70
CA ILE A 92 -3.53 -4.05 2.00
C ILE A 92 -4.27 -3.85 0.67
N TYR A 93 -5.38 -3.11 0.69
CA TYR A 93 -6.13 -2.77 -0.53
C TYR A 93 -5.25 -2.03 -1.54
N THR A 94 -4.56 -0.97 -1.09
CA THR A 94 -3.66 -0.18 -1.94
C THR A 94 -2.57 -1.05 -2.55
N TYR A 95 -1.99 -1.98 -1.78
CA TYR A 95 -0.96 -2.88 -2.32
C TYR A 95 -1.48 -3.71 -3.49
N LYS A 96 -2.62 -4.36 -3.29
CA LYS A 96 -3.28 -5.18 -4.31
C LYS A 96 -3.67 -4.36 -5.53
N ASP A 97 -4.23 -3.18 -5.31
CA ASP A 97 -4.70 -2.28 -6.37
C ASP A 97 -3.55 -1.73 -7.21
N VAL A 98 -2.46 -1.28 -6.58
CA VAL A 98 -1.30 -0.78 -7.31
C VAL A 98 -0.63 -1.90 -8.11
N LEU A 99 -0.49 -3.12 -7.58
CA LEU A 99 0.05 -4.25 -8.37
C LEU A 99 -0.85 -4.57 -9.57
N LYS A 100 -2.18 -4.58 -9.39
CA LYS A 100 -3.16 -4.72 -10.48
C LYS A 100 -2.94 -3.66 -11.55
N ASN A 101 -2.94 -2.39 -11.16
CA ASN A 101 -2.87 -1.26 -12.08
C ASN A 101 -1.53 -1.17 -12.80
N VAL A 102 -0.41 -1.46 -12.12
CA VAL A 102 0.91 -1.46 -12.76
C VAL A 102 1.00 -2.58 -13.80
N CYS A 103 0.61 -3.81 -13.45
CA CYS A 103 0.67 -4.94 -14.39
C CYS A 103 -0.29 -4.80 -15.57
N ASP A 104 -1.40 -4.07 -15.40
CA ASP A 104 -2.41 -3.83 -16.45
C ASP A 104 -2.09 -2.62 -17.35
N THR A 105 -0.81 -2.28 -17.51
CA THR A 105 -0.36 -1.29 -18.47
C THR A 105 0.12 -1.94 -19.77
N GLU A 106 0.11 -1.18 -20.86
CA GLU A 106 0.62 -1.63 -22.16
C GLU A 106 2.09 -2.07 -22.09
N GLU A 107 2.90 -1.40 -21.27
CA GLU A 107 4.32 -1.72 -21.05
C GLU A 107 4.54 -3.18 -20.61
N PHE A 108 3.59 -3.74 -19.86
CA PHE A 108 3.66 -5.12 -19.37
C PHE A 108 2.70 -6.06 -20.10
N GLY A 109 2.07 -5.62 -21.19
CA GLY A 109 1.17 -6.45 -21.99
C GLY A 109 -0.18 -6.73 -21.33
N TYR A 110 -0.72 -5.77 -20.55
CA TYR A 110 -2.04 -5.87 -19.91
C TYR A 110 -2.22 -7.10 -19.02
N LYS A 111 -1.19 -7.44 -18.24
CA LYS A 111 -1.20 -8.59 -17.33
C LYS A 111 -2.16 -8.36 -16.18
N LYS A 112 -2.81 -9.42 -15.72
CA LYS A 112 -3.80 -9.38 -14.64
C LYS A 112 -3.24 -9.97 -13.35
N ALA A 113 -3.09 -9.14 -12.32
CA ALA A 113 -2.77 -9.57 -10.96
C ALA A 113 -4.06 -9.77 -10.13
N ILE A 114 -4.74 -10.90 -10.31
CA ILE A 114 -6.06 -11.13 -9.71
C ILE A 114 -5.90 -11.65 -8.28
N PHE A 115 -6.24 -10.82 -7.31
CA PHE A 115 -6.42 -11.22 -5.91
C PHE A 115 -7.90 -11.61 -5.69
N PRO A 116 -8.26 -12.89 -5.56
CA PRO A 116 -9.59 -13.29 -5.13
C PRO A 116 -9.95 -12.65 -3.79
N GLU A 117 -11.21 -12.26 -3.64
CA GLU A 117 -11.72 -11.79 -2.36
C GLU A 117 -11.73 -12.97 -1.37
N VAL A 118 -11.21 -12.74 -0.16
CA VAL A 118 -11.38 -13.72 0.91
C VAL A 118 -12.86 -13.68 1.30
N PRO A 119 -13.60 -14.79 1.23
CA PRO A 119 -15.01 -14.79 1.65
C PRO A 119 -15.07 -14.37 3.11
N THR A 120 -15.68 -13.21 3.36
CA THR A 120 -16.06 -12.75 4.69
C THR A 120 -17.20 -13.65 5.17
N THR A 121 -16.87 -14.75 5.83
CA THR A 121 -17.84 -15.44 6.70
C THR A 121 -18.21 -14.47 7.82
N VAL A 122 -19.39 -13.88 7.69
CA VAL A 122 -20.10 -13.12 8.73
C VAL A 122 -20.58 -14.06 9.82
#